data_AF-A0A653X6G0-F1
#
_entry.id   AF-A0A653X6G0-F1
#
_cell.length_a   1.000
_cell.length_b   1.000
_cell.length_c   1.000
_cell.angle_alpha   90.00
_cell.angle_beta   90.00
_cell.angle_gamma   90.00
#
_symmetry.space_group_name_H-M   'P 1'
#
loop_
_entity.id
_entity.type
_entity.pdbx_description
1 polymer ?
#
loop_
_entity_poly.entity_id
_entity_poly.type
_entity_poly.pdbx_seq_one_letter_code
_entity_poly.pdbx_strand_id
1 'polypeptide(L)'
;MPRGRAGGRYRGVVFPPRFHLFEWKPLINSFVKFVTRPALNALSPSYQQGSRLKDVMKEPAGGFKRELAVDGESVAALDRLSAEDAVRILTVHKCKGMEFEKVIVFDVEPQFFWGKKEADVKAEFFVAISRAKDELVLTTARHRTKPEGANAHCREDSPSHEESLGYADEPCAVVPHSPFDPERLEASRR
;
A
#
# COMPACT_ATOMS: atom_id res chain seq x y z
N MET A 1 22.55 -32.37 -41.65
CA MET A 1 23.16 -31.46 -40.65
C MET A 1 22.89 -30.01 -41.07
N PRO A 2 22.49 -29.11 -40.15
CA PRO A 2 21.31 -28.26 -40.36
C PRO A 2 21.61 -26.74 -40.30
N ARG A 3 20.63 -25.91 -40.68
CA ARG A 3 20.17 -24.75 -39.86
C ARG A 3 18.89 -24.13 -40.43
N GLY A 4 17.81 -24.23 -39.67
CA GLY A 4 16.55 -23.54 -39.92
C GLY A 4 16.54 -22.10 -39.40
N ARG A 5 15.58 -21.31 -39.89
CA ARG A 5 15.02 -20.16 -39.19
C ARG A 5 13.53 -20.11 -39.46
N ALA A 6 12.75 -20.55 -38.47
CA ALA A 6 11.32 -20.33 -38.41
C ALA A 6 11.08 -18.84 -38.10
N GLY A 7 10.52 -18.09 -39.05
CA GLY A 7 10.00 -16.75 -38.81
C GLY A 7 8.66 -16.84 -38.10
N GLY A 8 8.66 -16.63 -36.78
CA GLY A 8 7.44 -16.52 -35.99
C GLY A 8 6.66 -15.26 -36.38
N ARG A 9 5.49 -15.44 -36.98
CA ARG A 9 4.48 -14.39 -37.10
C ARG A 9 3.94 -14.10 -35.71
N TYR A 10 4.38 -13.02 -35.09
CA TYR A 10 3.65 -12.44 -33.97
C TYR A 10 2.30 -11.94 -34.50
N ARG A 11 1.21 -12.67 -34.22
CA ARG A 11 -0.14 -12.15 -34.36
C ARG A 11 -0.31 -11.04 -33.33
N GLY A 12 -0.19 -9.79 -33.76
CA GLY A 12 -0.66 -8.66 -32.97
C GLY A 12 -2.15 -8.84 -32.71
N VAL A 13 -2.52 -8.96 -31.43
CA VAL A 13 -3.92 -8.92 -31.01
C VAL A 13 -4.29 -7.45 -30.97
N VAL A 14 -4.90 -6.98 -32.05
CA VAL A 14 -5.51 -5.64 -32.11
C VAL A 14 -6.82 -5.72 -31.32
N PHE A 15 -6.85 -5.11 -30.14
CA PHE A 15 -8.10 -4.93 -29.39
C PHE A 15 -8.84 -3.71 -29.96
N PRO A 16 -10.09 -3.86 -30.42
CA PRO A 16 -10.87 -2.76 -30.97
C PRO A 16 -11.29 -1.77 -29.85
N PRO A 17 -11.43 -0.47 -30.16
CA PRO A 17 -11.85 0.52 -29.19
C PRO A 17 -13.37 0.50 -29.02
N ARG A 18 -13.81 0.83 -27.79
CA ARG A 18 -15.19 0.84 -27.25
C ARG A 18 -15.60 -0.47 -26.55
N PHE A 19 -15.12 -0.64 -25.31
CA PHE A 19 -15.56 -1.69 -24.40
C PHE A 19 -16.90 -1.30 -23.76
N HIS A 20 -18.00 -1.50 -24.48
CA HIS A 20 -19.32 -1.49 -23.88
C HIS A 20 -19.45 -2.75 -23.00
N LEU A 21 -19.45 -2.56 -21.67
CA LEU A 21 -19.80 -3.54 -20.62
C LEU A 21 -19.52 -5.01 -20.99
N PHE A 22 -18.26 -5.34 -21.21
CA PHE A 22 -17.86 -6.73 -21.38
C PHE A 22 -18.17 -7.48 -20.08
N GLU A 23 -18.95 -8.56 -20.14
CA GLU A 23 -18.96 -9.50 -19.04
C GLU A 23 -17.53 -10.02 -18.91
N TRP A 24 -16.80 -9.57 -17.88
CA TRP A 24 -15.39 -9.91 -17.63
C TRP A 24 -15.23 -11.29 -16.97
N LYS A 25 -16.33 -11.84 -16.44
CA LYS A 25 -16.37 -13.16 -15.80
C LYS A 25 -15.88 -14.30 -16.69
N PRO A 26 -16.24 -14.39 -17.99
CA PRO A 26 -15.73 -15.43 -18.90
C PRO A 26 -14.22 -15.35 -19.09
N LEU A 27 -13.62 -14.15 -19.12
CA LEU A 27 -12.17 -13.98 -19.23
C LEU A 27 -11.45 -14.52 -17.99
N ILE A 28 -11.94 -14.16 -16.79
CA ILE A 28 -11.41 -14.72 -15.53
C ILE A 28 -11.56 -16.25 -15.51
N ASN A 29 -12.72 -16.77 -15.90
CA ASN A 29 -12.95 -18.21 -15.96
C ASN A 29 -12.02 -18.91 -16.96
N SER A 30 -11.72 -18.29 -18.11
CA SER A 30 -10.77 -18.80 -19.10
C SER A 30 -9.34 -18.82 -18.54
N PHE A 31 -8.92 -17.73 -17.89
CA PHE A 31 -7.60 -17.66 -17.23
C PHE A 31 -7.44 -18.70 -16.13
N VAL A 32 -8.44 -18.86 -15.26
CA VAL A 32 -8.42 -19.88 -14.19
C VAL A 32 -8.35 -21.29 -14.78
N LYS A 33 -9.09 -21.56 -15.86
CA LYS A 33 -9.01 -22.85 -16.56
C LYS A 33 -7.62 -23.08 -17.16
N PHE A 34 -7.00 -22.04 -17.69
CA PHE A 34 -5.65 -22.08 -18.24
C PHE A 34 -4.60 -22.38 -17.17
N VAL A 35 -4.64 -21.70 -16.01
CA VAL A 35 -3.71 -21.94 -14.90
C VAL A 35 -3.98 -23.29 -14.23
N THR A 36 -5.23 -23.75 -14.25
CA THR A 36 -5.74 -24.97 -13.63
C THR A 36 -5.80 -24.94 -12.10
N ARG A 37 -6.80 -25.62 -11.55
CA ARG A 37 -7.02 -25.71 -10.10
C ARG A 37 -5.89 -26.44 -9.34
N PRO A 38 -5.29 -27.53 -9.87
CA PRO A 38 -4.15 -28.17 -9.23
C PRO A 38 -2.94 -27.23 -9.07
N ALA A 39 -2.62 -26.43 -10.08
CA ALA A 39 -1.51 -25.47 -9.99
C ALA A 39 -1.78 -24.41 -8.92
N LEU A 40 -3.01 -23.88 -8.85
CA LEU A 40 -3.41 -22.93 -7.80
C LEU A 40 -3.33 -23.55 -6.40
N ASN A 41 -3.79 -24.79 -6.22
CA ASN A 41 -3.70 -25.51 -4.95
C ASN A 41 -2.26 -25.78 -4.50
N ALA A 42 -1.30 -25.81 -5.43
CA ALA A 42 0.11 -26.03 -5.13
C ALA A 42 0.81 -24.77 -4.60
N LEU A 43 0.25 -23.58 -4.78
CA LEU A 43 0.83 -22.31 -4.33
C LEU A 43 0.84 -22.15 -2.81
N SER A 44 -0.10 -22.79 -2.10
CA SER A 44 -0.17 -22.74 -0.63
C SER A 44 -0.99 -23.91 -0.07
N PRO A 45 -0.52 -24.58 1.01
CA PRO A 45 -1.30 -25.61 1.70
C PRO A 45 -2.69 -25.13 2.16
N SER A 46 -2.80 -23.84 2.52
CA SER A 46 -4.08 -23.25 2.96
C SER A 46 -5.14 -23.21 1.87
N TYR A 47 -4.76 -23.24 0.59
CA TYR A 47 -5.71 -23.26 -0.53
C TYR A 47 -6.40 -24.61 -0.72
N GLN A 48 -5.82 -25.67 -0.17
CA GLN A 48 -6.40 -27.02 -0.16
C GLN A 48 -7.50 -27.17 0.91
N GLN A 49 -7.57 -26.25 1.87
CA GLN A 49 -8.50 -26.31 2.99
C GLN A 49 -9.83 -25.61 2.66
N GLY A 50 -10.91 -26.37 2.67
CA GLY A 50 -12.28 -25.85 2.63
C GLY A 50 -12.57 -24.94 1.42
N SER A 51 -13.11 -23.75 1.68
CA SER A 51 -13.47 -22.74 0.67
C SER A 51 -12.36 -21.76 0.34
N ARG A 52 -11.19 -21.84 0.98
CA ARG A 52 -10.19 -20.76 0.98
C ARG A 52 -9.79 -20.32 -0.42
N LEU A 53 -9.47 -21.25 -1.32
CA LEU A 53 -9.13 -20.91 -2.71
C LEU A 53 -10.28 -20.18 -3.42
N LYS A 54 -11.54 -20.61 -3.19
CA LYS A 54 -12.71 -19.96 -3.79
C LYS A 54 -12.88 -18.53 -3.25
N ASP A 55 -12.65 -18.34 -1.95
CA ASP A 55 -12.78 -17.04 -1.30
C ASP A 55 -11.72 -16.06 -1.83
N VAL A 56 -10.47 -16.51 -1.91
CA VAL A 56 -9.35 -15.74 -2.46
C VAL A 56 -9.53 -15.41 -3.94
N MET A 57 -10.27 -16.21 -4.70
CA MET A 57 -10.63 -15.88 -6.08
C MET A 57 -11.82 -14.93 -6.17
N LYS A 58 -12.79 -15.06 -5.27
CA LYS A 58 -14.04 -14.27 -5.28
C LYS A 58 -13.80 -12.85 -4.80
N GLU A 59 -12.92 -12.66 -3.84
CA GLU A 59 -12.58 -11.35 -3.27
C GLU A 59 -12.06 -10.35 -4.33
N PRO A 60 -11.01 -10.64 -5.12
CA PRO A 60 -10.53 -9.74 -6.16
C PRO A 60 -11.54 -9.55 -7.31
N ALA A 61 -12.30 -10.59 -7.67
CA ALA A 61 -13.39 -10.45 -8.64
C ALA A 61 -14.49 -9.50 -8.13
N GLY A 62 -14.80 -9.54 -6.84
CA GLY A 62 -15.71 -8.60 -6.19
C GLY A 62 -15.14 -7.18 -6.13
N GLY A 63 -13.83 -7.04 -5.86
CA GLY A 63 -13.10 -5.78 -5.93
C GLY A 63 -13.17 -5.15 -7.32
N PHE A 64 -12.81 -5.92 -8.36
CA PHE A 64 -12.87 -5.47 -9.74
C PHE A 64 -14.28 -4.99 -10.12
N LYS A 65 -15.33 -5.71 -9.69
CA LYS A 65 -16.72 -5.29 -9.94
C LYS A 65 -17.02 -3.92 -9.32
N ARG A 66 -16.53 -3.65 -8.11
CA ARG A 66 -16.74 -2.36 -7.44
C ARG A 66 -15.99 -1.24 -8.17
N GLU A 67 -14.73 -1.47 -8.53
CA GLU A 67 -13.95 -0.49 -9.26
C GLU A 67 -14.51 -0.20 -10.66
N LEU A 68 -15.02 -1.22 -11.34
CA LEU A 68 -15.67 -1.05 -12.63
C LEU A 68 -16.96 -0.23 -12.54
N ALA A 69 -17.64 -0.23 -11.38
CA ALA A 69 -18.86 0.56 -11.18
C ALA A 69 -18.60 2.07 -11.04
N VAL A 70 -17.34 2.49 -10.89
CA VAL A 70 -16.97 3.91 -10.74
C VAL A 70 -17.11 4.67 -12.07
N ASP A 71 -16.53 4.15 -13.15
CA ASP A 71 -16.46 4.82 -14.47
C ASP A 71 -16.80 3.91 -15.66
N GLY A 72 -16.98 2.60 -15.43
CA GLY A 72 -17.25 1.62 -16.49
C GLY A 72 -16.01 1.20 -17.30
N GLU A 73 -14.84 1.75 -17.01
CA GLU A 73 -13.62 1.52 -17.77
C GLU A 73 -12.80 0.38 -17.17
N SER A 74 -12.62 -0.70 -17.94
CA SER A 74 -12.03 -1.95 -17.44
C SER A 74 -10.56 -1.79 -17.06
N VAL A 75 -9.80 -1.00 -17.82
CA VAL A 75 -8.37 -0.75 -17.57
C VAL A 75 -8.19 0.10 -16.33
N ALA A 76 -8.95 1.19 -16.20
CA ALA A 76 -8.91 2.07 -15.04
C ALA A 76 -9.37 1.35 -13.76
N ALA A 77 -10.35 0.44 -13.86
CA ALA A 77 -10.78 -0.38 -12.75
C ALA A 77 -9.72 -1.40 -12.30
N LEU A 78 -8.95 -1.98 -13.22
CA LEU A 78 -7.81 -2.85 -12.87
C LEU A 78 -6.70 -2.05 -12.18
N ASP A 79 -6.41 -0.86 -12.70
CA ASP A 79 -5.40 0.04 -12.14
C ASP A 79 -5.72 0.40 -10.69
N ARG A 80 -6.94 0.91 -10.43
CA ARG A 80 -7.43 1.19 -9.07
C ARG A 80 -7.43 -0.04 -8.16
N LEU A 81 -7.83 -1.20 -8.68
CA LEU A 81 -7.85 -2.45 -7.91
C LEU A 81 -6.44 -2.93 -7.54
N SER A 82 -5.47 -2.76 -8.46
CA SER A 82 -4.08 -3.15 -8.23
C SER A 82 -3.44 -2.33 -7.11
N ALA A 83 -3.94 -1.11 -6.91
CA ALA A 83 -3.45 -0.17 -5.90
C ALA A 83 -1.93 0.06 -6.01
N GLU A 84 -1.40 0.02 -7.24
CA GLU A 84 0.03 0.20 -7.52
C GLU A 84 0.53 1.57 -7.04
N ASP A 85 -0.23 2.63 -7.31
CA ASP A 85 0.05 4.00 -6.86
C ASP A 85 -0.58 4.36 -5.50
N ALA A 86 -1.14 3.38 -4.78
CA ALA A 86 -1.83 3.67 -3.52
C ALA A 86 -0.86 3.93 -2.36
N VAL A 87 -1.10 5.02 -1.63
CA VAL A 87 -0.42 5.28 -0.35
C VAL A 87 -0.89 4.28 0.70
N ARG A 88 0.04 3.46 1.21
CA ARG A 88 -0.27 2.43 2.20
C ARG A 88 -0.22 3.00 3.61
N ILE A 89 -1.38 3.12 4.25
CA ILE A 89 -1.47 3.47 5.67
C ILE A 89 -1.48 2.16 6.48
N LEU A 90 -0.41 1.89 7.20
CA LEU A 90 -0.19 0.65 7.92
C LEU A 90 0.36 0.92 9.32
N THR A 91 0.11 -0.01 10.24
CA THR A 91 0.77 0.01 11.55
C THR A 91 2.19 -0.54 11.45
N VAL A 92 3.07 -0.14 12.37
CA VAL A 92 4.47 -0.61 12.44
C VAL A 92 4.56 -2.15 12.38
N HIS A 93 3.69 -2.85 13.11
CA HIS A 93 3.68 -4.31 13.10
C HIS A 93 3.33 -4.92 11.74
N LYS A 94 2.44 -4.29 10.97
CA LYS A 94 2.04 -4.76 9.64
C LYS A 94 3.12 -4.50 8.58
N CYS A 95 3.99 -3.52 8.81
CA CYS A 95 5.13 -3.23 7.94
C CYS A 95 6.35 -4.12 8.19
N LYS A 96 6.36 -4.97 9.23
CA LYS A 96 7.53 -5.79 9.58
C LYS A 96 7.89 -6.73 8.43
N GLY A 97 9.12 -6.64 7.93
CA GLY A 97 9.60 -7.42 6.79
C GLY A 97 9.18 -6.86 5.43
N MET A 98 8.52 -5.70 5.38
CA MET A 98 8.30 -4.90 4.18
C MET A 98 9.31 -3.76 4.14
N GLU A 99 9.54 -3.20 2.96
CA GLU A 99 10.36 -2.01 2.76
C GLU A 99 9.70 -1.13 1.69
N PHE A 100 9.86 0.18 1.81
CA PHE A 100 9.27 1.18 0.93
C PHE A 100 10.33 2.21 0.52
N GLU A 101 10.20 2.77 -0.68
CA GLU A 101 11.07 3.85 -1.15
C GLU A 101 11.02 5.05 -0.21
N LYS A 102 9.79 5.45 0.17
CA LYS A 102 9.53 6.57 1.07
C LYS A 102 8.62 6.14 2.21
N VAL A 103 8.94 6.54 3.44
CA VAL A 103 8.12 6.25 4.63
C VAL A 103 7.86 7.53 5.40
N ILE A 104 6.60 7.75 5.74
CA ILE A 104 6.17 8.82 6.64
C ILE A 104 5.74 8.17 7.95
N VAL A 105 6.44 8.47 9.03
CA VAL A 105 6.01 8.10 10.39
C VAL A 105 5.17 9.25 10.93
N PHE A 106 3.89 8.98 11.09
CA PHE A 106 2.94 9.93 11.65
C PHE A 106 3.11 10.05 13.17
N ASP A 107 3.19 11.28 13.65
CA ASP A 107 3.18 11.67 15.07
C ASP A 107 4.12 10.82 15.96
N VAL A 108 5.42 11.11 15.89
CA VAL A 108 6.45 10.52 16.76
C VAL A 108 6.30 11.08 18.18
N GLU A 109 5.30 10.57 18.90
CA GLU A 109 4.86 11.07 20.20
C GLU A 109 4.73 9.92 21.20
N PRO A 110 4.95 10.16 22.52
CA PRO A 110 4.87 9.12 23.54
C PRO A 110 3.51 8.39 23.58
N GLN A 111 2.45 9.02 23.07
CA GLN A 111 1.09 8.51 23.08
C GLN A 111 0.84 7.46 21.99
N PHE A 112 1.64 7.48 20.93
CA PHE A 112 1.48 6.63 19.73
C PHE A 112 2.36 5.38 19.76
N PHE A 113 3.32 5.31 20.69
CA PHE A 113 4.12 4.12 20.93
C PHE A 113 3.51 3.31 22.09
N TRP A 114 3.00 2.12 21.78
CA TRP A 114 2.15 1.32 22.69
C TRP A 114 2.94 0.38 23.60
N GLY A 115 4.28 0.50 23.59
CA GLY A 115 5.15 -0.25 24.48
C GLY A 115 4.97 0.18 25.93
N LYS A 116 4.71 -0.78 26.83
CA LYS A 116 4.70 -0.52 28.29
C LYS A 116 6.11 -0.28 28.85
N LYS A 117 7.14 -0.64 28.09
CA LYS A 117 8.55 -0.52 28.43
C LYS A 117 9.25 0.30 27.36
N GLU A 118 10.22 1.13 27.75
CA GLU A 118 11.03 1.92 26.82
C GLU A 118 11.72 1.08 25.75
N ALA A 119 12.15 -0.14 26.10
CA ALA A 119 12.76 -1.07 25.15
C ALA A 119 11.81 -1.46 24.00
N ASP A 120 10.51 -1.61 24.28
CA ASP A 120 9.50 -1.98 23.28
C ASP A 120 9.25 -0.78 22.34
N VAL A 121 9.14 0.43 22.91
CA VAL A 121 9.00 1.70 22.16
C VAL A 121 10.17 1.89 21.20
N LYS A 122 11.40 1.70 21.68
CA LYS A 122 12.61 1.79 20.85
C LYS A 122 12.60 0.75 19.74
N ALA A 123 12.28 -0.51 20.04
CA ALA A 123 12.22 -1.57 19.04
C ALA A 123 11.18 -1.26 17.95
N GLU A 124 9.99 -0.79 18.32
CA GLU A 124 8.97 -0.35 17.36
C GLU A 124 9.44 0.82 16.50
N PHE A 125 10.07 1.83 17.12
CA PHE A 125 10.63 2.97 16.40
C PHE A 125 11.68 2.53 15.37
N PHE A 126 12.65 1.69 15.77
CA PHE A 126 13.67 1.18 14.85
C PHE A 126 13.08 0.32 13.73
N VAL A 127 12.04 -0.47 14.03
CA VAL A 127 11.30 -1.19 12.98
C VAL A 127 10.67 -0.21 12.01
N ALA A 128 10.02 0.86 12.48
CA ALA A 128 9.35 1.84 11.64
C ALA A 128 10.31 2.58 10.71
N ILE A 129 11.40 3.16 11.25
CA ILE A 129 12.35 3.94 10.44
C ILE A 129 13.15 3.08 9.46
N SER A 130 13.46 1.83 9.83
CA SER A 130 14.16 0.88 8.94
C SER A 130 13.31 0.36 7.79
N ARG A 131 12.03 0.78 7.68
CA ARG A 131 11.21 0.45 6.50
C ARG A 131 11.53 1.37 5.31
N ALA A 132 12.16 2.52 5.55
CA ALA A 132 12.52 3.49 4.52
C ALA A 132 13.81 3.05 3.81
N LYS A 133 13.80 3.09 2.47
CA LYS A 133 15.01 2.90 1.66
C LYS A 133 15.70 4.22 1.36
N ASP A 134 14.94 5.20 0.86
CA ASP A 134 15.50 6.42 0.28
C ASP A 134 15.09 7.66 1.08
N GLU A 135 13.82 7.75 1.50
CA GLU A 135 13.30 8.92 2.20
C GLU A 135 12.51 8.54 3.45
N LEU A 136 12.87 9.16 4.58
CA LEU A 136 12.16 9.05 5.85
C LEU A 136 11.67 10.42 6.27
N VAL A 137 10.37 10.55 6.51
CA VAL A 137 9.76 11.76 7.08
C VAL A 137 9.19 11.42 8.44
N LEU A 138 9.65 12.11 9.47
CA LEU A 138 9.11 12.03 10.82
C LEU A 138 8.28 13.28 11.08
N THR A 139 7.06 13.10 11.56
CA THR A 139 6.15 14.21 11.87
C THR A 139 5.86 14.27 13.37
N THR A 140 5.58 15.48 13.87
CA THR A 140 5.18 15.73 15.26
C THR A 140 4.10 16.81 15.28
N ALA A 141 3.19 16.76 16.24
CA ALA A 141 2.16 17.79 16.39
C ALA A 141 2.16 18.31 17.83
N ARG A 142 2.61 19.56 18.02
CA ARG A 142 2.58 20.17 19.37
C ARG A 142 1.16 20.31 19.93
N HIS A 143 0.20 20.56 19.03
CA HIS A 143 -1.21 20.72 19.37
C HIS A 143 -2.09 20.11 18.27
N ARG A 144 -3.14 19.39 18.67
CA ARG A 144 -4.19 18.89 17.77
C ARG A 144 -5.57 19.14 18.35
N THR A 145 -6.50 19.57 17.50
CA THR A 145 -7.90 19.73 17.92
C THR A 145 -8.50 18.36 18.20
N LYS A 146 -9.12 18.19 19.37
CA LYS A 146 -9.78 16.94 19.74
C LYS A 146 -11.10 16.78 18.96
N PRO A 147 -11.29 15.70 18.19
CA PRO A 147 -12.56 15.48 17.50
C PRO A 147 -13.67 15.13 18.49
N GLU A 148 -14.91 15.50 18.13
CA GLU A 148 -16.08 15.25 18.96
C GLU A 148 -16.27 13.74 19.20
N GLY A 149 -16.44 13.33 20.47
CA GLY A 149 -16.54 11.92 20.86
C GLY A 149 -15.20 11.20 21.09
N ALA A 150 -14.05 11.88 20.98
CA ALA A 150 -12.76 11.26 21.25
C ALA A 150 -12.53 10.94 22.74
N ASN A 151 -11.89 9.79 23.00
CA ASN A 151 -11.60 9.32 24.35
C ASN A 151 -10.49 10.15 25.04
N ALA A 152 -10.22 9.86 26.31
CA ALA A 152 -9.20 10.55 27.10
C ALA A 152 -7.75 10.30 26.62
N HIS A 153 -7.54 9.34 25.71
CA HIS A 153 -6.23 9.09 25.09
C HIS A 153 -5.93 10.09 23.96
N CYS A 154 -6.95 10.75 23.39
CA CYS A 154 -6.77 11.85 22.46
C CYS A 154 -6.55 13.14 23.24
N ARG A 155 -5.28 13.43 23.56
CA ARG A 155 -4.84 14.70 24.15
C ARG A 155 -4.67 15.76 23.08
N GLU A 156 -5.01 16.99 23.42
CA GLU A 156 -4.83 18.15 22.53
C GLU A 156 -3.37 18.56 22.48
N ASP A 157 -2.71 18.62 23.64
CA ASP A 157 -1.27 18.86 23.72
C ASP A 157 -0.51 17.54 23.59
N SER A 158 0.42 17.53 22.65
CA SER A 158 1.13 16.35 22.20
C SER A 158 2.64 16.63 22.14
N PRO A 159 3.37 16.39 23.25
CA PRO A 159 4.82 16.56 23.22
C PRO A 159 5.45 15.50 22.30
N SER A 160 6.44 15.91 21.51
CA SER A 160 7.24 15.02 20.68
C SER A 160 8.05 14.04 21.54
N HIS A 161 8.29 12.83 21.04
CA HIS A 161 9.17 11.86 21.69
C HIS A 161 10.64 12.16 21.35
N GLU A 162 11.24 13.08 22.10
CA GLU A 162 12.58 13.63 21.82
C GLU A 162 13.67 12.56 21.69
N GLU A 163 13.64 11.52 22.52
CA GLU A 163 14.63 10.43 22.44
C GLU A 163 14.58 9.71 21.09
N SER A 164 13.38 9.43 20.57
CA SER A 164 13.22 8.78 19.26
C SER A 164 13.69 9.67 18.13
N LEU A 165 13.32 10.95 18.17
CA LEU A 165 13.76 11.91 17.17
C LEU A 165 15.29 12.07 17.17
N GLY A 166 15.91 12.06 18.36
CA GLY A 166 17.37 12.12 18.50
C GLY A 166 18.12 10.97 17.82
N TYR A 167 17.50 9.79 17.65
CA TYR A 167 18.12 8.69 16.89
C TYR A 167 18.08 8.89 15.38
N ALA A 168 17.18 9.74 14.88
CA ALA A 168 17.07 10.09 13.46
C ALA A 168 17.74 11.43 13.14
N ASP A 169 18.22 12.14 14.17
CA ASP A 169 18.89 13.43 14.08
C ASP A 169 20.37 13.21 13.68
N GLU A 170 20.60 12.89 12.41
CA GLU A 170 21.90 13.17 11.79
C GLU A 170 22.01 14.69 11.54
N PRO A 171 23.21 15.30 11.39
CA PRO A 171 23.36 16.74 11.12
C PRO A 171 22.83 17.19 9.74
N CYS A 172 21.90 16.45 9.14
CA CYS A 172 21.20 16.79 7.92
C CYS A 172 19.93 17.58 8.25
N ALA A 173 20.08 18.91 8.25
CA ALA A 173 19.02 19.92 8.15
C ALA A 173 17.67 19.55 8.80
N VAL A 174 17.56 19.78 10.11
CA VAL A 174 16.25 20.04 10.73
C VAL A 174 15.69 21.29 10.03
N VAL A 175 14.86 21.10 9.01
CA VAL A 175 14.13 22.20 8.40
C VAL A 175 13.06 22.58 9.42
N PRO A 176 13.11 23.79 10.01
CA PRO A 176 12.02 24.24 10.86
C PRO A 176 10.75 24.16 10.04
N HIS A 177 9.69 23.55 10.59
CA HIS A 177 8.39 23.50 9.94
C HIS A 177 7.98 24.92 9.51
N SER A 178 8.08 25.20 8.21
CA SER A 178 7.19 26.18 7.60
C SER A 178 5.77 25.65 7.81
N PRO A 179 4.79 26.50 8.14
CA PRO A 179 3.39 26.11 8.08
C PRO A 179 3.13 25.37 6.76
N PHE A 180 2.31 24.32 6.83
CA PHE A 180 1.84 23.63 5.63
C PHE A 180 1.24 24.66 4.67
N ASP A 181 1.91 24.88 3.54
CA ASP A 181 1.50 25.80 2.50
C ASP A 181 0.87 25.00 1.35
N PRO A 182 -0.47 24.99 1.21
CA PRO A 182 -1.15 24.24 0.17
C PRO A 182 -0.78 24.71 -1.25
N GLU A 183 -0.39 25.97 -1.44
CA GLU A 183 0.01 26.53 -2.75
C GLU A 183 1.29 25.88 -3.27
N ARG A 184 2.21 25.52 -2.37
CA ARG A 184 3.47 24.84 -2.70
C ARG A 184 3.23 23.42 -3.23
N LEU A 185 2.14 22.78 -2.79
CA LEU A 185 1.74 21.46 -3.25
C LEU A 185 1.17 21.51 -4.68
N GLU A 186 0.45 22.59 -5.02
CA GLU A 186 -0.07 22.79 -6.38
C GLU A 186 1.04 23.17 -7.37
N ALA A 187 2.04 23.95 -6.94
CA ALA A 187 3.19 24.31 -7.76
C ALA A 187 4.07 23.10 -8.12
N SER A 188 4.14 22.08 -7.25
CA SER A 188 4.92 20.86 -7.47
C SER A 188 4.20 19.80 -8.31
N ARG A 189 2.91 19.99 -8.65
CA ARG A 189 2.12 19.10 -9.51
C ARG A 189 2.22 19.45 -11.00
N ARG A 190 3.05 20.42 -11.39
CA ARG A 190 3.31 20.82 -12.78
C ARG A 190 4.59 20.23 -13.33
#